data_AF-A0A2P5C3N4-F1
#
_entry.id   AF-A0A2P5C3N4-F1
#
_cell.length_a   1.000
_cell.length_b   1.000
_cell.length_c   1.000
_cell.angle_alpha   90.00
_cell.angle_beta   90.00
_cell.angle_gamma   90.00
#
_symmetry.space_group_name_H-M   'P 1'
#
loop_
_entity.id
_entity.type
_entity.pdbx_description
1 polymer ?
#
loop_
_entity_poly.entity_id
_entity_poly.type
_entity_poly.pdbx_seq_one_letter_code
_entity_poly.pdbx_strand_id
1 'polypeptide(L)'
;GSNFHFEYIEYRTPKSNLSVPLCTLRLIGRELSCKASGEKIAHETTLAILHKLSSYTWKAKAVLTLAALALEFGDICLLAQLYPSDPLANQLATLKRVPVFVKPTQLQKRRQALLELTSLIKTTMEVIAIFDEFEKLSLYDSKDIPGLSKALDHMPVDVYWAILTIAACATKVTILMSDEPDKPHDLSSYTQKINYILNRLTVRLTVCRRELGLPYKVIHMNMHH
;
A
#
# COMPACT_ATOMS: atom_id res chain seq x y z
N GLY A 1 50.44 -4.15 -16.80
CA GLY A 1 49.04 -4.50 -16.48
C GLY A 1 48.80 -4.12 -15.04
N SER A 2 47.70 -3.53 -14.64
CA SER A 2 46.35 -3.50 -15.24
C SER A 2 45.63 -2.23 -14.77
N ASN A 3 45.03 -1.50 -15.70
CA ASN A 3 44.07 -0.44 -15.41
C ASN A 3 42.78 -1.08 -14.89
N PHE A 4 42.36 -0.70 -13.68
CA PHE A 4 41.02 -1.00 -13.18
C PHE A 4 40.04 -0.01 -13.79
N HIS A 5 39.35 -0.45 -14.85
CA HIS A 5 38.22 0.25 -15.44
C HIS A 5 37.03 0.09 -14.48
N PHE A 6 36.66 1.16 -13.77
CA PHE A 6 35.40 1.19 -13.04
C PHE A 6 34.29 1.42 -14.07
N GLU A 7 33.57 0.37 -14.46
CA GLU A 7 32.34 0.51 -15.22
C GLU A 7 31.30 1.18 -14.32
N TYR A 8 30.95 2.41 -14.65
CA TYR A 8 29.84 3.13 -14.05
C TYR A 8 28.56 2.45 -14.53
N ILE A 9 27.96 1.61 -13.68
CA ILE A 9 26.61 1.10 -13.94
C ILE A 9 25.67 2.30 -13.81
N GLU A 10 25.33 2.88 -14.95
CA GLU A 10 24.28 3.87 -15.09
C GLU A 10 22.96 3.20 -14.70
N TYR A 11 22.55 3.37 -13.44
CA TYR A 11 21.19 3.01 -13.02
C TYR A 11 20.23 3.84 -13.86
N ARG A 12 19.64 3.22 -14.89
CA ARG A 12 18.44 3.77 -15.53
C ARG A 12 17.35 3.79 -14.47
N THR A 13 17.23 4.91 -13.76
CA THR A 13 16.03 5.24 -13.01
C THR A 13 14.85 5.10 -13.97
N PRO A 14 13.87 4.22 -13.69
CA PRO A 14 12.64 4.19 -14.46
C PRO A 14 12.09 5.61 -14.47
N LYS A 15 11.90 6.20 -15.66
CA LYS A 15 11.22 7.50 -15.78
C LYS A 15 9.84 7.33 -15.14
N SER A 16 9.67 7.88 -13.95
CA SER A 16 8.40 7.89 -13.25
C SER A 16 7.49 8.88 -13.96
N ASN A 17 6.59 8.37 -14.79
CA ASN A 17 5.57 9.17 -15.47
C ASN A 17 4.45 9.61 -14.50
N LEU A 18 4.72 9.65 -13.19
CA LEU A 18 3.73 9.81 -12.14
C LEU A 18 3.42 11.31 -11.96
N SER A 19 2.60 11.87 -12.83
CA SER A 19 1.94 13.17 -12.59
C SER A 19 0.82 12.96 -11.57
N VAL A 20 1.19 12.66 -10.32
CA VAL A 20 0.24 12.66 -9.22
C VAL A 20 0.29 14.04 -8.58
N PRO A 21 -0.84 14.78 -8.53
CA PRO A 21 -0.84 16.09 -7.89
C PRO A 21 -0.46 15.92 -6.41
N LEU A 22 0.69 16.46 -6.00
CA LEU A 22 1.16 16.42 -4.61
C LEU A 22 0.10 16.94 -3.64
N CYS A 23 -0.70 17.93 -4.06
CA CYS A 23 -1.83 18.44 -3.31
C CYS A 23 -2.88 17.35 -3.02
N THR A 24 -3.18 16.48 -3.99
CA THR A 24 -4.11 15.35 -3.81
C THR A 24 -3.58 14.37 -2.78
N LEU A 25 -2.29 13.99 -2.85
CA LEU A 25 -1.70 13.08 -1.86
C LEU A 25 -1.74 13.67 -0.45
N ARG A 26 -1.41 14.95 -0.29
CA ARG A 26 -1.50 15.64 1.02
C ARG A 26 -2.94 15.71 1.53
N LEU A 27 -3.92 15.89 0.65
CA LEU A 27 -5.35 15.88 1.04
C LEU A 27 -5.79 14.52 1.57
N ILE A 28 -5.33 13.43 0.95
CA ILE A 28 -5.60 12.07 1.43
C ILE A 28 -4.82 11.78 2.72
N GLY A 29 -3.55 12.18 2.79
CA GLY A 29 -2.70 11.99 3.96
C GLY A 29 -3.31 12.58 5.22
N ARG A 30 -3.93 13.78 5.12
CA ARG A 30 -4.70 14.39 6.21
C ARG A 30 -5.89 13.56 6.68
N GLU A 31 -6.55 12.81 5.79
CA GLU A 31 -7.61 11.90 6.19
C GLU A 31 -7.07 10.62 6.83
N LEU A 32 -5.86 10.17 6.47
CA LEU A 32 -5.24 8.98 7.06
C LEU A 32 -4.61 9.26 8.43
N SER A 33 -4.19 10.50 8.68
CA SER A 33 -3.43 10.88 9.87
C SER A 33 -4.32 11.18 11.09
N CYS A 34 -3.79 10.88 12.28
CA CYS A 34 -4.37 11.25 13.58
C CYS A 34 -5.80 10.76 13.84
N LYS A 35 -6.22 9.66 13.22
CA LYS A 35 -7.52 9.03 13.48
C LYS A 35 -7.48 8.13 14.72
N ALA A 36 -8.60 8.05 15.44
CA ALA A 36 -8.76 7.08 16.52
C ALA A 36 -9.07 5.68 15.97
N SER A 37 -8.78 4.66 16.78
CA SER A 37 -9.09 3.25 16.47
C SER A 37 -10.60 3.03 16.41
N GLY A 38 -11.07 2.27 15.41
CA GLY A 38 -12.45 1.80 15.32
C GLY A 38 -12.95 1.63 13.89
N GLU A 39 -13.79 0.61 13.67
CA GLU A 39 -14.33 0.30 12.33
C GLU A 39 -15.15 1.45 11.75
N LYS A 40 -15.97 2.11 12.59
CA LYS A 40 -16.75 3.28 12.19
C LYS A 40 -15.85 4.41 11.66
N ILE A 41 -14.74 4.68 12.35
CA ILE A 41 -13.80 5.74 11.95
C ILE A 41 -13.07 5.36 10.67
N ALA A 42 -12.66 4.09 10.53
CA ALA A 42 -12.05 3.60 9.30
C ALA A 42 -13.02 3.72 8.11
N HIS A 43 -14.30 3.40 8.32
CA HIS A 43 -15.36 3.55 7.32
C HIS A 43 -15.57 5.00 6.92
N GLU A 44 -15.75 5.91 7.88
CA GLU A 44 -15.91 7.36 7.61
C GLU A 44 -14.70 7.94 6.88
N THR A 45 -13.48 7.56 7.29
CA THR A 45 -12.23 7.95 6.64
C THR A 45 -12.20 7.47 5.19
N THR A 46 -12.62 6.22 4.95
CA THR A 46 -12.70 5.64 3.60
C THR A 46 -13.67 6.40 2.71
N LEU A 47 -14.86 6.72 3.21
CA LEU A 47 -15.85 7.50 2.48
C LEU A 47 -15.34 8.92 2.16
N ALA A 48 -14.66 9.56 3.11
CA ALA A 48 -14.06 10.88 2.91
C ALA A 48 -13.01 10.85 1.79
N ILE A 49 -12.14 9.83 1.77
CA ILE A 49 -11.13 9.64 0.72
C ILE A 49 -11.81 9.39 -0.64
N LEU A 50 -12.80 8.49 -0.70
CA LEU A 50 -13.54 8.18 -1.93
C LEU A 50 -14.24 9.42 -2.50
N HIS A 51 -14.82 10.26 -1.63
CA HIS A 51 -15.44 11.52 -2.03
C HIS A 51 -14.43 12.50 -2.61
N LYS A 52 -13.27 12.67 -1.97
CA LYS A 52 -12.19 13.56 -2.48
C LYS A 52 -11.61 13.08 -3.81
N LEU A 53 -11.69 11.78 -4.09
CA LEU A 53 -11.20 11.16 -5.32
C LEU A 53 -12.33 10.81 -6.30
N SER A 54 -13.50 11.42 -6.16
CA SER A 54 -14.70 11.08 -6.95
C SER A 54 -14.46 11.07 -8.46
N SER A 55 -13.69 12.04 -8.97
CA SER A 55 -13.34 12.17 -10.40
C SER A 55 -12.31 11.17 -10.94
N TYR A 56 -11.62 10.42 -10.08
CA TYR A 56 -10.60 9.46 -10.48
C TYR A 56 -11.19 8.09 -10.83
N THR A 57 -10.49 7.27 -11.62
CA THR A 57 -10.90 5.86 -11.81
C THR A 57 -10.80 5.07 -10.51
N TRP A 58 -11.51 3.95 -10.39
CA TRP A 58 -11.48 3.12 -9.18
C TRP A 58 -10.07 2.62 -8.85
N LYS A 59 -9.28 2.18 -9.85
CA LYS A 59 -7.86 1.86 -9.65
C LYS A 59 -7.08 3.06 -9.11
N ALA A 60 -7.23 4.23 -9.74
CA ALA A 60 -6.52 5.43 -9.32
C ALA A 60 -6.86 5.84 -7.88
N LYS A 61 -8.11 5.67 -7.44
CA LYS A 61 -8.51 5.90 -6.04
C LYS A 61 -7.67 5.06 -5.07
N ALA A 62 -7.52 3.76 -5.34
CA ALA A 62 -6.72 2.85 -4.51
C ALA A 62 -5.22 3.19 -4.55
N VAL A 63 -4.66 3.42 -5.74
CA VAL A 63 -3.24 3.75 -5.94
C VAL A 63 -2.88 5.06 -5.24
N LEU A 64 -3.69 6.10 -5.38
CA LEU A 64 -3.44 7.40 -4.73
C LEU A 64 -3.52 7.30 -3.21
N THR A 65 -4.42 6.46 -2.69
CA THR A 65 -4.54 6.23 -1.25
C THR A 65 -3.33 5.50 -0.68
N LEU A 66 -2.86 4.47 -1.38
CA LEU A 66 -1.64 3.76 -1.02
C LEU A 66 -0.41 4.68 -1.09
N ALA A 67 -0.32 5.51 -2.15
CA ALA A 67 0.76 6.48 -2.29
C ALA A 67 0.74 7.54 -1.19
N ALA A 68 -0.43 7.97 -0.74
CA ALA A 68 -0.57 8.89 0.39
C ALA A 68 -0.11 8.24 1.70
N LEU A 69 -0.44 6.97 1.95
CA LEU A 69 0.09 6.23 3.11
C LEU A 69 1.62 6.17 3.08
N ALA A 70 2.20 5.84 1.92
CA ALA A 70 3.64 5.79 1.74
C ALA A 70 4.29 7.17 1.93
N LEU A 71 3.66 8.26 1.48
CA LEU A 71 4.16 9.61 1.67
C LEU A 71 4.12 10.06 3.14
N GLU A 72 3.05 9.73 3.87
CA GLU A 72 2.90 10.14 5.28
C GLU A 72 3.85 9.37 6.22
N PHE A 73 4.10 8.09 5.94
CA PHE A 73 4.80 7.18 6.86
C PHE A 73 6.11 6.60 6.31
N GLY A 74 6.45 6.82 5.05
CA GLY A 74 7.64 6.25 4.41
C GLY A 74 8.96 6.75 5.00
N ASP A 75 9.00 8.01 5.43
CA ASP A 75 10.18 8.63 6.06
C ASP A 75 10.59 7.91 7.35
N ILE A 76 9.65 7.21 8.02
CA ILE A 76 9.93 6.47 9.25
C ILE A 76 10.94 5.35 8.99
N CYS A 77 10.79 4.64 7.88
CA CYS A 77 11.71 3.57 7.48
C CYS A 77 13.12 4.12 7.21
N LEU A 78 13.21 5.26 6.52
CA LEU A 78 14.48 5.91 6.21
C LEU A 78 15.16 6.41 7.50
N LEU A 79 14.41 7.09 8.36
CA LEU A 79 14.91 7.59 9.64
C LEU A 79 15.36 6.45 10.55
N ALA A 80 14.70 5.29 10.52
CA ALA A 80 15.13 4.12 11.29
C ALA A 80 16.51 3.57 10.84
N GLN A 81 16.84 3.67 9.54
CA GLN A 81 18.14 3.27 9.02
C GLN A 81 19.26 4.27 9.35
N LEU A 82 18.95 5.57 9.32
CA LEU A 82 19.92 6.65 9.56
C LEU A 82 20.12 6.97 11.05
N TYR A 83 19.14 6.61 11.89
CA TYR A 83 19.15 6.82 13.34
C TYR A 83 20.48 6.50 14.05
N PRO A 84 21.18 5.37 13.79
CA PRO A 84 22.42 5.05 14.51
C PRO A 84 23.65 5.89 14.08
N SER A 85 23.59 6.60 12.96
CA SER A 85 24.81 7.13 12.29
C SER A 85 24.81 8.65 12.09
N ASP A 86 23.65 9.31 12.09
CA ASP A 86 23.53 10.73 11.79
C ASP A 86 22.87 11.50 12.95
N PRO A 87 23.55 12.47 13.59
CA PRO A 87 22.99 13.29 14.66
C PRO A 87 21.73 14.08 14.28
N LEU A 88 21.64 14.58 13.05
CA LEU A 88 20.44 15.27 12.54
C LEU A 88 19.31 14.27 12.30
N ALA A 89 19.62 13.11 11.71
CA ALA A 89 18.66 12.03 11.56
C ALA A 89 18.16 11.54 12.92
N ASN A 90 19.01 11.51 13.96
CA ASN A 90 18.61 11.19 15.34
C ASN A 90 17.60 12.20 15.91
N GLN A 91 17.82 13.50 15.69
CA GLN A 91 16.86 14.53 16.10
C GLN A 91 15.52 14.42 15.35
N LEU A 92 15.57 14.24 14.02
CA LEU A 92 14.38 14.06 13.19
C LEU A 92 13.64 12.76 13.53
N ALA A 93 14.38 11.68 13.75
CA ALA A 93 13.88 10.39 14.21
C ALA A 93 13.17 10.56 15.55
N THR A 94 13.76 11.29 16.50
CA THR A 94 13.15 11.57 17.80
C THR A 94 11.84 12.34 17.66
N LEU A 95 11.80 13.38 16.80
CA LEU A 95 10.59 14.15 16.53
C LEU A 95 9.50 13.28 15.86
N LYS A 96 9.89 12.45 14.89
CA LYS A 96 9.03 11.45 14.26
C LYS A 96 8.83 10.22 15.14
N ARG A 97 9.31 10.19 16.40
CA ARG A 97 9.18 9.10 17.38
C ARG A 97 9.72 7.75 16.93
N VAL A 98 10.66 7.72 15.99
CA VAL A 98 11.37 6.51 15.54
C VAL A 98 12.15 5.79 16.66
N PRO A 99 12.75 6.44 17.67
CA PRO A 99 13.44 5.74 18.78
C PRO A 99 12.52 4.81 19.58
N VAL A 100 11.20 5.01 19.50
CA VAL A 100 10.17 4.10 20.05
C VAL A 100 10.29 2.71 19.40
N PHE A 101 10.77 2.60 18.16
CA PHE A 101 11.02 1.31 17.50
C PHE A 101 12.32 0.62 17.91
N VAL A 102 13.31 1.36 18.42
CA VAL A 102 14.69 0.86 18.59
C VAL A 102 14.97 0.39 20.03
N LYS A 103 14.05 0.65 20.99
CA LYS A 103 14.23 0.23 22.40
C LYS A 103 14.14 -1.31 22.57
N PRO A 104 15.17 -1.97 23.16
CA PRO A 104 15.28 -3.43 23.24
C PRO A 104 14.10 -4.17 23.90
N THR A 105 13.49 -3.59 24.94
CA THR A 105 12.48 -4.27 25.76
C THR A 105 11.09 -4.32 25.15
N GLN A 106 10.81 -3.47 24.15
CA GLN A 106 9.52 -3.38 23.44
C GLN A 106 9.61 -3.82 21.97
N LEU A 107 10.82 -4.19 21.53
CA LEU A 107 11.17 -4.45 20.14
C LEU A 107 10.44 -5.66 19.56
N GLN A 108 10.27 -6.75 20.33
CA GLN A 108 9.76 -8.01 19.77
C GLN A 108 8.25 -7.97 19.44
N LYS A 109 7.41 -7.46 20.36
CA LYS A 109 5.96 -7.29 20.11
C LYS A 109 5.69 -6.28 18.99
N ARG A 110 6.42 -5.16 18.98
CA ARG A 110 6.28 -4.14 17.93
C ARG A 110 6.80 -4.62 16.58
N ARG A 111 7.88 -5.42 16.56
CA ARG A 111 8.38 -6.05 15.34
C ARG A 111 7.34 -7.00 14.75
N GLN A 112 6.65 -7.78 15.57
CA GLN A 112 5.55 -8.62 15.11
C GLN A 112 4.40 -7.79 14.53
N ALA A 113 3.95 -6.74 15.23
CA ALA A 113 2.92 -5.84 14.72
C ALA A 113 3.33 -5.14 13.41
N LEU A 114 4.61 -4.79 13.25
CA LEU A 114 5.16 -4.20 12.03
C LEU A 114 5.22 -5.20 10.88
N LEU A 115 5.56 -6.47 11.16
CA LEU A 115 5.55 -7.54 10.16
C LEU A 115 4.12 -7.81 9.67
N GLU A 116 3.14 -7.87 10.57
CA GLU A 116 1.73 -8.01 10.23
C GLU A 116 1.24 -6.85 9.38
N LEU A 117 1.55 -5.62 9.80
CA LEU A 117 1.23 -4.41 9.04
C LEU A 117 1.86 -4.42 7.64
N THR A 118 3.16 -4.74 7.56
CA THR A 118 3.90 -4.78 6.29
C THR A 118 3.33 -5.85 5.36
N SER A 119 3.01 -7.04 5.90
CA SER A 119 2.37 -8.11 5.15
C SER A 119 1.01 -7.66 4.62
N LEU A 120 0.20 -7.00 5.45
CA LEU A 120 -1.12 -6.53 5.06
C LEU A 120 -1.07 -5.46 3.95
N ILE A 121 -0.12 -4.53 4.04
CA ILE A 121 0.13 -3.54 2.99
C ILE A 121 0.56 -4.23 1.70
N LYS A 122 1.47 -5.21 1.76
CA LYS A 122 1.91 -6.00 0.59
C LYS A 122 0.74 -6.74 -0.07
N THR A 123 -0.09 -7.45 0.69
CA THR A 123 -1.29 -8.12 0.16
C THR A 123 -2.26 -7.13 -0.48
N THR A 124 -2.41 -5.94 0.11
CA THR A 124 -3.24 -4.87 -0.47
C THR A 124 -2.65 -4.34 -1.79
N MET A 125 -1.32 -4.24 -1.90
CA MET A 125 -0.63 -3.88 -3.14
C MET A 125 -0.88 -4.91 -4.24
N GLU A 126 -0.87 -6.20 -3.93
CA GLU A 126 -1.16 -7.27 -4.88
C GLU A 126 -2.60 -7.18 -5.41
N VAL A 127 -3.58 -6.87 -4.55
CA VAL A 127 -4.96 -6.60 -4.97
C VAL A 127 -5.02 -5.43 -5.96
N ILE A 128 -4.32 -4.33 -5.67
CA ILE A 128 -4.27 -3.16 -6.55
C ILE A 128 -3.59 -3.48 -7.89
N ALA A 129 -2.54 -4.31 -7.88
CA ALA A 129 -1.87 -4.78 -9.09
C ALA A 129 -2.82 -5.60 -9.99
N ILE A 130 -3.73 -6.38 -9.41
CA ILE A 130 -4.74 -7.10 -10.20
C ILE A 130 -5.74 -6.12 -10.87
N PHE A 131 -6.11 -5.01 -10.23
CA PHE A 131 -6.94 -3.98 -10.89
C PHE A 131 -6.25 -3.40 -12.13
N ASP A 132 -4.94 -3.19 -12.07
CA ASP A 132 -4.15 -2.77 -13.23
C ASP A 132 -4.17 -3.80 -14.36
N GLU A 133 -4.12 -5.10 -14.03
CA GLU A 133 -4.27 -6.16 -15.02
C GLU A 133 -5.67 -6.19 -15.64
N PHE A 134 -6.74 -6.00 -14.86
CA PHE A 134 -8.10 -5.91 -15.44
C PHE A 134 -8.27 -4.70 -16.37
N GLU A 135 -7.71 -3.54 -16.04
CA GLU A 135 -7.72 -2.39 -16.95
C GLU A 135 -6.95 -2.68 -18.24
N LYS A 136 -5.81 -3.40 -18.20
CA LYS A 136 -5.11 -3.83 -19.43
C LYS A 136 -5.96 -4.79 -20.26
N LEU A 137 -6.68 -5.70 -19.61
CA LEU A 137 -7.57 -6.64 -20.29
C LEU A 137 -8.81 -5.94 -20.91
N SER A 138 -9.20 -4.77 -20.41
CA SER A 138 -10.31 -4.00 -21.01
C SER A 138 -10.00 -3.39 -22.38
N LEU A 139 -8.76 -3.52 -22.87
CA LEU A 139 -8.36 -3.12 -24.22
C LEU A 139 -8.78 -4.13 -25.30
N TYR A 140 -9.13 -5.36 -24.90
CA TYR A 140 -9.61 -6.42 -25.80
C TYR A 140 -11.13 -6.34 -26.00
N ASP A 141 -11.67 -7.01 -27.02
CA ASP A 141 -13.13 -7.04 -27.23
C ASP A 141 -13.80 -7.77 -26.06
N SER A 142 -14.84 -7.14 -25.51
CA SER A 142 -15.71 -7.70 -24.46
C SER A 142 -16.27 -9.09 -24.80
N LYS A 143 -16.42 -9.42 -26.09
CA LYS A 143 -16.86 -10.74 -26.56
C LYS A 143 -15.83 -11.84 -26.29
N ASP A 144 -14.56 -11.49 -26.27
CA ASP A 144 -13.46 -12.42 -26.05
C ASP A 144 -13.22 -12.68 -24.56
N ILE A 145 -13.75 -11.83 -23.67
CA ILE A 145 -13.54 -11.92 -22.21
C ILE A 145 -14.83 -11.65 -21.42
N PRO A 146 -15.86 -12.50 -21.54
CA PRO A 146 -17.11 -12.31 -20.81
C PRO A 146 -16.91 -12.28 -19.29
N GLY A 147 -15.87 -12.95 -18.77
CA GLY A 147 -15.54 -12.93 -17.34
C GLY A 147 -15.10 -11.57 -16.79
N LEU A 148 -14.61 -10.67 -17.65
CA LEU A 148 -14.04 -9.38 -17.25
C LEU A 148 -15.11 -8.39 -16.77
N SER A 149 -16.27 -8.33 -17.42
CA SER A 149 -17.35 -7.42 -17.04
C SER A 149 -17.77 -7.62 -15.57
N LYS A 150 -17.96 -8.87 -15.15
CA LYS A 150 -18.30 -9.21 -13.76
C LYS A 150 -17.20 -8.82 -12.75
N ALA A 151 -15.93 -8.80 -13.18
CA ALA A 151 -14.82 -8.34 -12.35
C ALA A 151 -14.84 -6.81 -12.20
N LEU A 152 -15.06 -6.08 -13.29
CA LEU A 152 -15.15 -4.62 -13.29
C LEU A 152 -16.37 -4.11 -12.52
N ASP A 153 -17.52 -4.78 -12.60
CA ASP A 153 -18.74 -4.42 -11.87
C ASP A 153 -18.56 -4.50 -10.34
N HIS A 154 -17.73 -5.45 -9.88
CA HIS A 154 -17.44 -5.65 -8.45
C HIS A 154 -16.22 -4.83 -7.98
N MET A 155 -15.44 -4.25 -8.89
CA MET A 155 -14.24 -3.46 -8.56
C MET A 155 -14.50 -2.31 -7.56
N PRO A 156 -15.61 -1.55 -7.61
CA PRO A 156 -15.90 -0.50 -6.62
C PRO A 156 -15.87 -1.01 -5.18
N VAL A 157 -16.45 -2.19 -4.94
CA VAL A 157 -16.52 -2.81 -3.61
C VAL A 157 -15.13 -3.24 -3.15
N ASP A 158 -14.32 -3.75 -4.07
CA ASP A 158 -12.98 -4.24 -3.75
C ASP A 158 -11.99 -3.10 -3.50
N VAL A 159 -12.13 -2.00 -4.24
CA VAL A 159 -11.41 -0.75 -3.97
C VAL A 159 -11.81 -0.14 -2.64
N TYR A 160 -13.10 -0.16 -2.29
CA TYR A 160 -13.53 0.26 -0.96
C TYR A 160 -12.82 -0.52 0.15
N TRP A 161 -12.75 -1.86 0.06
CA TRP A 161 -12.07 -2.68 1.04
C TRP A 161 -10.55 -2.46 1.08
N ALA A 162 -9.92 -2.22 -0.07
CA ALA A 162 -8.50 -1.86 -0.13
C ALA A 162 -8.22 -0.53 0.59
N ILE A 163 -9.02 0.51 0.33
CA ILE A 163 -8.89 1.82 0.99
C ILE A 163 -9.18 1.72 2.48
N LEU A 164 -10.22 0.97 2.87
CA LEU A 164 -10.54 0.71 4.27
C LEU A 164 -9.38 0.04 5.01
N THR A 165 -8.73 -0.94 4.37
CA THR A 165 -7.56 -1.62 4.91
C THR A 165 -6.38 -0.64 5.06
N ILE A 166 -6.14 0.22 4.06
CA ILE A 166 -5.10 1.27 4.14
C ILE A 166 -5.37 2.24 5.29
N ALA A 167 -6.62 2.65 5.52
CA ALA A 167 -7.00 3.52 6.64
C ALA A 167 -6.77 2.85 8.01
N ALA A 168 -7.10 1.57 8.15
CA ALA A 168 -6.79 0.78 9.35
C ALA A 168 -5.28 0.67 9.57
N CYS A 169 -4.51 0.39 8.51
CA CYS A 169 -3.05 0.39 8.54
C CYS A 169 -2.47 1.75 9.00
N ALA A 170 -2.96 2.87 8.47
CA ALA A 170 -2.53 4.21 8.88
C ALA A 170 -2.79 4.47 10.38
N THR A 171 -3.95 4.01 10.87
CA THR A 171 -4.31 4.09 12.29
C THR A 171 -3.36 3.23 13.14
N LYS A 172 -3.04 2.00 12.70
CA LYS A 172 -2.07 1.14 13.38
C LYS A 172 -0.68 1.77 13.44
N VAL A 173 -0.20 2.36 12.34
CA VAL A 173 1.07 3.10 12.33
C VAL A 173 1.02 4.21 13.37
N THR A 174 -0.02 5.05 13.35
CA THR A 174 -0.18 6.16 14.31
C THR A 174 -0.15 5.67 15.76
N ILE A 175 -0.81 4.55 16.07
CA ILE A 175 -0.77 3.95 17.41
C ILE A 175 0.65 3.50 17.77
N LEU A 176 1.34 2.80 16.87
CA LEU A 176 2.73 2.37 17.09
C LEU A 176 3.68 3.56 17.30
N MET A 177 3.37 4.72 16.71
CA MET A 177 4.10 5.99 16.91
C MET A 177 3.69 6.75 18.17
N SER A 178 2.61 6.35 18.86
CA SER A 178 2.06 7.09 19.99
C SER A 178 2.77 6.77 21.30
N ASP A 179 2.42 7.50 22.36
CA ASP A 179 2.88 7.21 23.73
C ASP A 179 2.19 5.98 24.33
N GLU A 180 1.14 5.47 23.67
CA GLU A 180 0.36 4.27 24.03
C GLU A 180 0.39 3.20 22.92
N PRO A 181 1.56 2.66 22.53
CA PRO A 181 1.71 1.75 21.40
C PRO A 181 1.11 0.35 21.62
N ASP A 182 0.77 0.02 22.86
CA ASP A 182 0.07 -1.21 23.22
C ASP A 182 -1.47 -1.06 23.10
N LYS A 183 -1.96 0.12 22.71
CA LYS A 183 -3.39 0.35 22.49
C LYS A 183 -3.95 -0.65 21.47
N PRO A 184 -5.07 -1.32 21.79
CA PRO A 184 -5.62 -2.34 20.91
C PRO A 184 -6.11 -1.74 19.59
N HIS A 185 -5.63 -2.33 18.52
CA HIS A 185 -6.11 -2.13 17.17
C HIS A 185 -5.79 -3.40 16.40
N ASP A 186 -6.81 -4.25 16.27
CA ASP A 186 -6.70 -5.54 15.61
C ASP A 186 -6.91 -5.36 14.10
N LEU A 187 -5.97 -5.94 13.33
CA LEU A 187 -6.01 -5.93 11.87
C LEU A 187 -6.48 -7.27 11.29
N SER A 188 -6.80 -8.27 12.12
CA SER A 188 -7.14 -9.63 11.71
C SER A 188 -8.30 -9.68 10.71
N SER A 189 -9.38 -8.92 10.96
CA SER A 189 -10.56 -8.87 10.09
C SER A 189 -10.24 -8.29 8.72
N TYR A 190 -9.44 -7.23 8.67
CA TYR A 190 -8.95 -6.62 7.42
C TYR A 190 -8.04 -7.59 6.66
N THR A 191 -7.13 -8.28 7.36
CA THR A 191 -6.26 -9.31 6.79
C THR A 191 -7.05 -10.45 6.16
N GLN A 192 -8.04 -11.00 6.87
CA GLN A 192 -8.90 -12.05 6.34
C GLN A 192 -9.65 -11.57 5.09
N LYS A 193 -10.20 -10.35 5.15
CA LYS A 193 -10.98 -9.79 4.05
C LYS A 193 -10.14 -9.54 2.81
N ILE A 194 -8.95 -8.94 2.95
CA ILE A 194 -8.11 -8.63 1.80
C ILE A 194 -7.54 -9.91 1.16
N ASN A 195 -7.20 -10.93 1.95
CA ASN A 195 -6.76 -12.23 1.43
C ASN A 195 -7.88 -12.93 0.66
N TYR A 196 -9.11 -12.87 1.17
CA TYR A 196 -10.28 -13.37 0.45
C TYR A 196 -10.47 -12.65 -0.89
N ILE A 197 -10.35 -11.31 -0.90
CA ILE A 197 -10.44 -10.50 -2.12
C ILE A 197 -9.32 -10.90 -3.10
N LEU A 198 -8.07 -10.97 -2.64
CA LEU A 198 -6.92 -11.37 -3.45
C LEU A 198 -7.15 -12.73 -4.12
N ASN A 199 -7.51 -13.75 -3.35
CA ASN A 199 -7.78 -15.08 -3.88
C ASN A 199 -8.89 -15.07 -4.94
N ARG A 200 -9.99 -14.39 -4.65
CA ARG A 200 -11.13 -14.29 -5.58
C ARG A 200 -10.75 -13.57 -6.87
N LEU A 201 -10.01 -12.47 -6.78
CA LEU A 201 -9.58 -11.68 -7.95
C LEU A 201 -8.54 -12.43 -8.78
N THR A 202 -7.62 -13.14 -8.15
CA THR A 202 -6.63 -13.99 -8.83
C THR A 202 -7.32 -15.08 -9.66
N VAL A 203 -8.30 -15.78 -9.08
CA VAL A 203 -9.09 -16.78 -9.82
C VAL A 203 -9.80 -16.16 -11.02
N ARG A 204 -10.41 -14.99 -10.85
CA ARG A 204 -11.07 -14.28 -11.97
C ARG A 204 -10.09 -13.85 -13.05
N LEU A 205 -8.92 -13.34 -12.67
CA LEU A 205 -7.88 -12.95 -13.62
C LEU A 205 -7.37 -14.15 -14.41
N THR A 206 -7.20 -15.32 -13.77
CA THR A 206 -6.86 -16.56 -14.46
C THR A 206 -7.90 -16.94 -15.51
N VAL A 207 -9.19 -16.84 -15.18
CA VAL A 207 -10.28 -17.14 -16.12
C VAL A 207 -10.21 -16.19 -17.32
N CYS A 208 -10.13 -14.88 -17.08
CA CYS A 208 -10.06 -13.88 -18.16
C CYS A 208 -8.85 -14.10 -19.08
N ARG A 209 -7.68 -14.44 -18.53
CA ARG A 209 -6.49 -14.73 -19.35
C ARG A 209 -6.62 -16.01 -20.16
N ARG A 210 -7.30 -17.04 -19.62
CA ARG A 210 -7.58 -18.28 -20.33
C ARG A 210 -8.50 -18.05 -21.53
N GLU A 211 -9.52 -17.20 -21.37
CA GLU A 211 -10.43 -16.83 -22.46
C GLU A 211 -9.67 -16.19 -23.65
N LEU A 212 -8.61 -15.43 -23.36
CA LEU A 212 -7.71 -14.84 -24.37
C LEU A 212 -6.58 -15.76 -24.88
N GLY A 213 -6.43 -16.97 -24.35
CA GLY A 213 -5.27 -17.83 -24.65
C GLY A 213 -3.92 -17.28 -24.13
N LEU A 214 -3.92 -16.35 -23.17
CA LEU A 214 -2.71 -15.78 -22.58
C LEU A 214 -2.11 -16.72 -21.51
N PRO A 215 -0.76 -16.84 -21.44
CA PRO A 215 -0.10 -17.68 -20.44
C PRO A 215 -0.25 -17.12 -19.02
N TYR A 216 -0.07 -18.00 -18.03
CA TYR A 216 -0.12 -17.65 -16.61
C TYR A 216 1.04 -16.70 -16.27
N LYS A 217 0.73 -15.50 -15.77
CA LYS A 217 1.73 -14.55 -15.25
C LYS A 217 1.60 -14.49 -13.73
N VAL A 218 2.63 -14.97 -13.02
CA VAL A 218 2.75 -14.76 -11.57
C VAL A 218 3.07 -13.29 -11.34
N ILE A 219 2.21 -12.58 -10.61
CA ILE A 219 2.43 -11.18 -10.25
C ILE A 219 3.48 -11.17 -9.11
N HIS A 220 4.76 -11.18 -9.47
CA HIS A 220 5.83 -10.91 -8.50
C HIS A 220 6.06 -9.41 -8.42
N MET A 221 5.62 -8.78 -7.32
CA MET A 221 6.11 -7.47 -6.93
C MET A 221 7.47 -7.65 -6.22
N ASN A 222 8.56 -7.62 -7.00
CA ASN A 222 9.90 -7.51 -6.44
C ASN A 222 10.10 -6.08 -5.90
N MET A 223 9.83 -5.88 -4.60
CA MET A 223 10.45 -4.78 -3.87
C MET A 223 11.83 -5.26 -3.44
N HIS A 224 12.85 -4.88 -4.21
CA HIS A 224 14.24 -5.04 -3.78
C HIS A 224 14.45 -4.26 -2.48
N HIS A 225 14.99 -4.98 -1.48
CA HIS A 225 15.46 -4.44 -0.21
C HIS A 225 16.75 -3.64 -0.40
#